data_AF-A0A5K1H756-F1
#
_entry.id   AF-A0A5K1H756-F1
#
_cell.length_a   1.000
_cell.length_b   1.000
_cell.length_c   1.000
_cell.angle_alpha   90.00
_cell.angle_beta   90.00
_cell.angle_gamma   90.00
#
_symmetry.space_group_name_H-M   'P 1'
#
loop_
_entity.id
_entity.type
_entity.pdbx_description
1 polymer ?
#
loop_
_entity_poly.entity_id
_entity_poly.type
_entity_poly.pdbx_seq_one_letter_code
_entity_poly.pdbx_strand_id
1 'polypeptide(L)'
;VGFGRGNLPRSVQNYVNEARVAEELARQHIRNLLRDAWRKLNRELLSAQQQQQQQQQTTFSRSFMNVALNIARVSQCMYDYEDGIGVLEHESIDRIYSLIAEPIQTA
;
A
#
# COMPACT_ATOMS: atom_id res chain seq x y z
N VAL A 1 -30.46 18.66 3.12
CA VAL A 1 -30.63 17.39 3.86
C VAL A 1 -30.40 16.27 2.85
N GLY A 2 -29.36 15.44 2.82
CA GLY A 2 -28.16 15.18 3.62
C GLY A 2 -27.37 14.05 2.91
N PHE A 3 -26.14 13.80 3.38
CA PHE A 3 -25.18 12.74 2.98
C PHE A 3 -24.28 13.02 1.76
N GLY A 4 -23.06 13.50 2.06
CA GLY A 4 -21.93 13.44 1.15
C GLY A 4 -21.62 11.99 0.78
N ARG A 5 -21.46 11.73 -0.51
CA ARG A 5 -20.92 10.48 -1.03
C ARG A 5 -19.49 10.76 -1.46
N GLY A 6 -18.53 10.44 -0.58
CA GLY A 6 -17.15 10.19 -1.00
C GLY A 6 -17.16 9.11 -2.07
N ASN A 7 -16.41 9.31 -3.15
CA ASN A 7 -16.38 8.34 -4.24
C ASN A 7 -15.73 7.04 -3.75
N LEU A 8 -16.39 5.91 -4.00
CA LEU A 8 -15.81 4.59 -3.78
C LEU A 8 -14.49 4.42 -4.56
N PRO A 9 -13.46 3.78 -3.99
CA PRO A 9 -12.30 3.36 -4.78
C PRO A 9 -12.77 2.57 -6.01
N ARG A 10 -12.24 2.90 -7.19
CA ARG A 10 -12.70 2.31 -8.46
C ARG A 10 -12.66 0.79 -8.46
N SER A 11 -11.66 0.19 -7.81
CA SER A 11 -11.54 -1.27 -7.67
C SER A 11 -12.71 -1.88 -6.89
N VAL A 12 -13.18 -1.22 -5.82
CA VAL A 12 -14.35 -1.64 -5.05
C VAL A 12 -15.62 -1.46 -5.88
N GLN A 13 -15.79 -0.31 -6.53
CA GLN A 13 -16.94 -0.04 -7.40
C GLN A 13 -17.05 -1.05 -8.56
N ASN A 14 -15.93 -1.38 -9.20
CA ASN A 14 -15.90 -2.37 -10.27
C ASN A 14 -16.30 -3.74 -9.74
N TYR A 15 -15.75 -4.17 -8.60
CA TYR A 15 -16.09 -5.47 -8.03
C TYR A 15 -17.56 -5.56 -7.58
N VAL A 16 -18.13 -4.48 -7.02
CA VAL A 16 -19.57 -4.38 -6.74
C VAL A 16 -20.38 -4.61 -8.02
N ASN A 17 -20.00 -3.95 -9.12
CA ASN A 17 -20.73 -4.04 -10.39
C ASN A 17 -20.60 -5.43 -11.05
N GLU A 18 -19.40 -6.01 -11.02
CA GLU A 18 -19.09 -7.30 -11.64
C GLU A 18 -19.66 -8.48 -10.86
N ALA A 19 -19.44 -8.52 -9.55
CA ALA A 19 -19.85 -9.62 -8.69
C ALA A 19 -21.27 -9.44 -8.09
N ARG A 20 -21.89 -8.25 -8.28
CA ARG A 20 -23.20 -7.88 -7.73
C ARG A 20 -23.29 -8.09 -6.22
N VAL A 21 -22.23 -7.73 -5.50
CA VAL A 21 -22.11 -7.88 -4.05
C VAL A 21 -22.30 -6.54 -3.33
N ALA A 22 -22.56 -6.59 -2.03
CA ALA A 22 -22.56 -5.40 -1.18
C ALA A 22 -21.17 -4.75 -1.15
N GLU A 23 -21.14 -3.42 -1.03
CA GLU A 23 -19.91 -2.62 -0.94
C GLU A 23 -18.94 -3.14 0.12
N GLU A 24 -19.43 -3.51 1.31
CA GLU A 24 -18.59 -4.00 2.40
C GLU A 24 -17.88 -5.31 2.02
N LEU A 25 -18.58 -6.22 1.33
CA LEU A 25 -17.97 -7.46 0.82
C LEU A 25 -16.94 -7.17 -0.27
N ALA A 26 -17.20 -6.17 -1.12
CA ALA A 26 -16.23 -5.73 -2.12
C ALA A 26 -14.98 -5.11 -1.48
N ARG A 27 -15.14 -4.23 -0.49
CA ARG A 27 -14.04 -3.65 0.28
C ARG A 27 -13.20 -4.75 0.94
N GLN A 28 -13.85 -5.70 1.61
CA GLN A 28 -13.15 -6.83 2.24
C GLN A 28 -12.41 -7.70 1.21
N HIS A 29 -13.01 -7.95 0.05
CA HIS A 29 -12.36 -8.69 -1.03
C HIS A 29 -11.10 -7.99 -1.52
N ILE A 30 -11.17 -6.69 -1.82
CA ILE A 30 -10.00 -5.91 -2.26
C ILE A 30 -8.91 -5.87 -1.18
N ARG A 31 -9.27 -5.70 0.10
CA ARG A 31 -8.31 -5.76 1.23
C ARG A 31 -7.60 -7.12 1.29
N ASN A 32 -8.33 -8.20 1.09
CA ASN A 32 -7.74 -9.55 1.07
C ASN A 32 -6.77 -9.72 -0.10
N LEU A 33 -7.12 -9.24 -1.30
CA LEU A 33 -6.21 -9.26 -2.46
C LEU A 33 -4.91 -8.50 -2.21
N LEU A 34 -4.98 -7.33 -1.58
CA LEU A 34 -3.80 -6.55 -1.20
C LEU A 34 -2.94 -7.31 -0.19
N ARG A 35 -3.56 -7.91 0.83
CA ARG A 35 -2.84 -8.74 1.82
C ARG A 35 -2.17 -9.95 1.17
N ASP A 36 -2.80 -10.56 0.17
CA ASP A 36 -2.23 -11.69 -0.59
C ASP A 36 -1.05 -11.24 -1.45
N ALA A 37 -1.17 -10.12 -2.14
CA ALA A 37 -0.08 -9.51 -2.91
C ALA A 37 1.12 -9.19 -2.00
N TRP A 38 0.87 -8.62 -0.82
CA TRP A 38 1.93 -8.34 0.17
C TRP A 38 2.64 -9.60 0.65
N ARG A 39 1.86 -10.66 0.94
CA ARG A 39 2.43 -11.96 1.32
C ARG A 39 3.30 -12.56 0.22
N LYS A 40 2.88 -12.45 -1.04
CA LYS A 40 3.68 -12.90 -2.20
C LYS A 40 4.97 -12.09 -2.32
N LEU A 41 4.88 -10.76 -2.26
CA LEU A 41 6.06 -9.87 -2.33
C LEU A 41 7.10 -10.21 -1.24
N ASN A 42 6.66 -10.42 0.00
CA ASN A 42 7.55 -10.78 1.10
C ASN A 42 8.25 -12.13 0.88
N ARG A 43 7.55 -13.12 0.31
CA ARG A 43 8.16 -14.43 -0.02
C ARG A 43 9.23 -14.29 -1.08
N GLU A 44 8.96 -13.52 -2.14
CA GLU A 44 9.95 -13.26 -3.20
C GLU A 44 11.16 -12.47 -2.70
N LEU A 45 10.95 -11.55 -1.76
CA LEU A 45 12.06 -10.84 -1.13
C LEU A 45 12.94 -11.80 -0.30
N LEU A 46 12.32 -12.69 0.48
CA LEU A 46 13.05 -13.68 1.27
C LEU A 46 13.81 -14.66 0.39
N SER A 47 13.22 -15.14 -0.71
CA SER A 47 13.89 -16.04 -1.65
C SER A 47 15.07 -15.36 -2.32
N ALA A 48 14.92 -14.11 -2.78
CA ALA A 48 16.00 -13.35 -3.38
C ALA A 48 17.12 -13.04 -2.37
N GLN A 49 16.79 -12.73 -1.11
CA GLN A 49 17.79 -12.54 -0.05
C GLN A 49 18.58 -13.83 0.23
N GLN A 50 17.92 -14.98 0.25
CA GLN A 50 18.59 -16.28 0.43
C GLN A 50 19.51 -16.60 -0.75
N GLN A 51 19.08 -16.33 -1.99
CA GLN A 51 19.92 -16.49 -3.18
C GLN A 51 21.18 -15.61 -3.10
N GLN A 52 21.05 -14.35 -2.68
CA GLN A 52 22.20 -13.46 -2.48
C GLN A 52 23.18 -14.00 -1.42
N GLN A 53 22.66 -14.51 -0.29
CA GLN A 53 23.50 -15.07 0.78
C GLN A 53 24.28 -16.31 0.31
N GLN A 54 23.67 -17.13 -0.55
CA GLN A 54 24.29 -18.32 -1.13
C GLN A 54 25.19 -18.01 -2.33
N GLN A 55 25.49 -16.73 -2.60
CA GLN A 55 26.25 -16.26 -3.76
C GLN A 55 25.66 -16.73 -5.11
N GLN A 56 24.36 -17.04 -5.12
CA GLN A 56 23.63 -17.36 -6.34
C GLN A 56 23.21 -16.06 -7.04
N GLN A 57 23.21 -16.07 -8.36
CA GLN A 57 22.78 -14.93 -9.15
C GLN A 57 21.28 -14.71 -8.94
N THR A 58 20.91 -13.58 -8.34
CA THR A 58 19.50 -13.17 -8.26
C THR A 58 19.03 -12.59 -9.58
N THR A 59 17.76 -12.80 -9.90
CA THR A 59 17.11 -12.21 -11.09
C THR A 59 17.16 -10.68 -11.08
N PHE A 60 17.09 -10.06 -9.89
CA PHE A 60 17.08 -8.62 -9.72
C PHE A 60 18.20 -8.12 -8.80
N SER A 61 18.64 -6.89 -9.02
CA SER A 61 19.62 -6.24 -8.14
C SER A 61 19.00 -5.88 -6.79
N ARG A 62 19.83 -5.78 -5.74
CA ARG A 62 19.38 -5.35 -4.40
C ARG A 62 18.70 -3.97 -4.44
N SER A 63 19.22 -3.04 -5.23
CA SER A 63 18.65 -1.70 -5.39
C SER A 63 17.25 -1.76 -5.99
N PHE A 64 17.03 -2.57 -7.04
CA PHE A 64 15.72 -2.73 -7.65
C PHE A 64 14.69 -3.27 -6.65
N MET A 65 15.06 -4.32 -5.89
CA MET A 65 14.18 -4.89 -4.88
C MET A 65 13.81 -3.90 -3.77
N ASN A 66 14.77 -3.10 -3.31
CA ASN A 66 14.51 -2.06 -2.31
C ASN A 66 13.53 -0.99 -2.83
N VAL A 67 13.68 -0.56 -4.09
CA VAL A 67 12.78 0.41 -4.70
C VAL A 67 11.36 -0.17 -4.83
N ALA A 68 11.23 -1.41 -5.33
CA ALA A 68 9.93 -2.07 -5.45
C ALA A 68 9.22 -2.21 -4.09
N LEU A 69 9.96 -2.59 -3.05
CA LEU A 69 9.43 -2.69 -1.68
C LEU A 69 9.01 -1.33 -1.13
N ASN A 70 9.83 -0.29 -1.33
CA ASN A 70 9.51 1.05 -0.86
C ASN A 70 8.27 1.63 -1.55
N ILE A 71 8.10 1.40 -2.85
CA ILE A 71 6.88 1.80 -3.57
C ILE A 71 5.66 1.14 -2.92
N ALA A 72 5.72 -0.17 -2.70
CA ALA A 72 4.60 -0.90 -2.12
C ALA A 72 4.29 -0.44 -0.67
N ARG A 73 5.31 -0.12 0.14
CA ARG A 73 5.15 0.48 1.47
C ARG A 73 4.52 1.87 1.43
N VAL A 74 4.94 2.73 0.50
CA VAL A 74 4.38 4.07 0.33
C VAL A 74 2.91 3.95 -0.07
N SER A 75 2.57 3.08 -1.03
CA SER A 75 1.18 2.84 -1.39
C SER A 75 0.36 2.38 -0.20
N GLN A 76 0.87 1.46 0.62
CA GLN A 76 0.16 1.01 1.81
C GLN A 76 -0.03 2.16 2.82
N CYS A 77 1.04 2.90 3.13
CA CYS A 77 0.99 4.05 4.06
C CYS A 77 -0.04 5.10 3.63
N MET A 78 -0.12 5.38 2.32
CA MET A 78 -1.04 6.37 1.77
C MET A 78 -2.51 5.91 1.78
N TYR A 79 -2.79 4.61 1.67
CA TYR A 79 -4.16 4.10 1.50
C TYR A 79 -4.70 3.23 2.65
N ASP A 80 -3.90 3.00 3.71
CA ASP A 80 -4.31 2.24 4.90
C ASP A 80 -5.38 2.98 5.73
N TYR A 81 -5.39 4.31 5.67
CA TYR A 81 -6.48 5.17 6.15
C TYR A 81 -7.31 5.62 4.95
N GLU A 82 -8.63 5.49 5.03
CA GLU A 82 -9.56 5.49 3.89
C GLU A 82 -9.30 6.56 2.83
N ASP A 83 -9.40 6.15 1.55
CA ASP A 83 -9.26 7.00 0.36
C ASP A 83 -8.14 8.05 0.47
N GLY A 84 -6.96 7.67 0.98
CA GLY A 84 -5.90 8.61 1.37
C GLY A 84 -5.17 9.36 0.25
N ILE A 85 -5.86 9.65 -0.86
CA ILE A 85 -5.58 10.81 -1.71
C ILE A 85 -6.82 11.71 -1.87
N GLY A 86 -8.03 11.14 -1.93
CA GLY A 86 -9.29 11.90 -2.05
C GLY A 86 -9.82 12.46 -0.73
N VAL A 87 -9.54 11.75 0.37
CA VAL A 87 -9.72 12.19 1.76
C VAL A 87 -8.36 12.02 2.41
N LEU A 88 -7.44 12.92 2.06
CA LEU A 88 -6.14 12.95 2.68
C LEU A 88 -6.37 13.38 4.14
N GLU A 89 -6.59 12.40 5.03
CA GLU A 89 -6.72 12.65 6.47
C GLU A 89 -5.48 13.40 6.94
N HIS A 90 -5.70 14.45 7.73
CA HIS A 90 -4.66 15.36 8.23
C HIS A 90 -3.44 14.59 8.76
N GLU A 91 -3.66 13.46 9.45
CA GLU A 91 -2.60 12.69 10.09
C GLU A 91 -1.53 12.12 9.14
N SER A 92 -1.90 11.67 7.93
CA SER A 92 -0.94 11.11 6.97
C SER A 92 -0.08 12.22 6.35
N ILE A 93 -0.66 13.40 6.10
CA ILE A 93 0.08 14.58 5.62
C ILE A 93 0.98 15.11 6.71
N ASP A 94 0.46 15.23 7.92
CA ASP A 94 1.19 15.82 9.05
C ASP A 94 2.45 14.99 9.35
N ARG A 95 2.36 13.65 9.26
CA ARG A 95 3.53 12.76 9.35
C ARG A 95 4.53 12.96 8.22
N ILE A 96 4.06 13.10 6.97
CA ILE A 96 4.93 13.35 5.81
C ILE A 96 5.59 14.73 5.94
N TYR A 97 4.83 15.74 6.35
CA TYR A 97 5.29 17.11 6.54
C TYR A 97 6.35 17.18 7.65
N SER A 98 6.09 16.59 8.81
CA SER A 98 7.06 16.49 9.90
C SER A 98 8.34 15.79 9.43
N LEU A 99 8.22 14.67 8.70
CA LEU A 99 9.39 13.92 8.21
C LEU A 99 10.26 14.72 7.21
N ILE A 100 9.66 15.61 6.41
CA ILE A 100 10.36 16.33 5.33
C ILE A 100 10.77 17.74 5.72
N ALA A 101 9.92 18.44 6.48
CA ALA A 101 10.06 19.86 6.78
C ALA A 101 10.55 20.14 8.21
N GLU A 102 10.34 19.23 9.16
CA GLU A 102 10.76 19.45 10.54
C GLU A 102 12.12 18.78 10.82
N PRO A 103 13.16 19.56 11.13
CA PRO A 103 14.45 19.01 11.47
C PRO A 103 14.39 18.26 12.82
N ILE A 104 15.12 17.16 12.91
CA ILE A 104 15.26 16.42 14.17
C ILE A 104 16.00 17.31 15.17
N GLN A 105 15.36 17.59 16.31
CA GLN A 105 16.01 18.34 17.39
C GLN A 105 17.23 17.55 17.89
N THR A 106 18.39 18.19 17.85
CA THR A 106 19.62 17.67 18.46
C THR A 106 19.92 18.55 19.67
N ALA A 107 20.14 17.91 20.82
CA ALA A 107 20.51 18.57 22.07
C ALA A 107 21.94 19.12 22.01
#